data_AF-R1GLL1-F1
#
_entry.id   AF-R1GLL1-F1
#
_cell.length_a   1.000
_cell.length_b   1.000
_cell.length_c   1.000
_cell.angle_alpha   90.00
_cell.angle_beta   90.00
_cell.angle_gamma   90.00
#
_symmetry.space_group_name_H-M   'P 1'
#
loop_
_entity.id
_entity.type
_entity.pdbx_description
1 polymer ?
#
loop_
_entity_poly.entity_id
_entity_poly.type
_entity_poly.pdbx_seq_one_letter_code
_entity_poly.pdbx_strand_id
1 'polypeptide(L)'
;MAILLLFNSSDQLPYRDIVAATKLPQETLDPSLDKLVKSRVLSRQTVPDTGDVKFSINYGFKSNKVKNNLIVTIKSKKRKEIECGRKADMEHRRMQTQVMENLTSSLNKG
;
A
#
# COMPACT_ATOMS: atom_id res chain seq x y z
N MET A 1 0.71 -5.01 9.99
CA MET A 1 0.78 -6.01 11.08
C MET A 1 0.62 -7.44 10.59
N ALA A 2 -0.29 -7.71 9.64
CA ALA A 2 -0.51 -9.06 9.09
C ALA A 2 0.77 -9.83 8.71
N ILE A 3 1.74 -9.16 8.07
CA ILE A 3 3.02 -9.79 7.66
C ILE A 3 3.84 -10.28 8.86
N LEU A 4 3.96 -9.49 9.92
CA LEU A 4 4.82 -9.84 11.07
C LEU A 4 4.25 -11.01 11.87
N LEU A 5 2.92 -11.14 11.94
CA LEU A 5 2.26 -12.24 12.65
C LEU A 5 2.52 -13.61 12.01
N LEU A 6 2.81 -13.65 10.70
CA LEU A 6 3.14 -14.92 10.02
C LEU A 6 4.40 -15.58 10.59
N PHE A 7 5.31 -14.77 11.12
CA PHE A 7 6.56 -15.25 11.66
C PHE A 7 6.46 -15.77 13.10
N ASN A 8 5.27 -15.73 13.72
CA ASN A 8 5.05 -16.35 15.03
C ASN A 8 5.06 -17.89 14.97
N SER A 9 4.81 -18.46 13.77
CA SER A 9 4.79 -19.91 13.56
C SER A 9 6.00 -20.43 12.80
N SER A 10 6.74 -19.57 12.11
CA SER A 10 7.95 -19.92 11.36
C SER A 10 8.88 -18.71 11.23
N ASP A 11 10.15 -18.89 11.57
CA ASP A 11 11.13 -17.80 11.55
C ASP A 11 11.55 -17.40 10.13
N GLN A 12 11.24 -18.23 9.14
CA GLN A 12 11.55 -18.01 7.73
C GLN A 12 10.36 -18.35 6.84
N LEU A 13 10.08 -17.48 5.87
CA LEU A 13 8.99 -17.67 4.91
C LEU A 13 9.43 -17.21 3.51
N PRO A 14 9.15 -17.98 2.45
CA PRO A 14 9.35 -17.53 1.09
C PRO A 14 8.30 -16.47 0.71
N TYR A 15 8.64 -15.59 -0.24
CA TYR A 15 7.75 -14.52 -0.69
C TYR A 15 6.35 -15.04 -1.08
N ARG A 16 6.28 -16.16 -1.82
CA ARG A 16 5.02 -16.77 -2.27
C ARG A 16 4.06 -17.14 -1.11
N ASP A 17 4.59 -17.63 0.00
CA ASP A 17 3.78 -18.03 1.15
C ASP A 17 3.23 -16.80 1.87
N ILE A 18 4.01 -15.71 1.90
CA ILE A 18 3.56 -14.42 2.43
C ILE A 18 2.44 -13.84 1.56
N VAL A 19 2.55 -13.93 0.22
CA VAL A 19 1.48 -13.51 -0.69
C VAL A 19 0.21 -14.33 -0.43
N ALA A 20 0.33 -15.66 -0.38
CA ALA A 20 -0.79 -16.56 -0.18
C ALA A 20 -1.51 -16.33 1.16
N ALA A 21 -0.74 -16.12 2.24
CA ALA A 21 -1.30 -15.93 3.57
C ALA A 21 -1.92 -14.53 3.76
N THR A 22 -1.31 -13.49 3.21
CA THR A 22 -1.80 -12.10 3.42
C THR A 22 -2.83 -11.65 2.40
N LYS A 23 -2.83 -12.24 1.19
CA LYS A 23 -3.66 -11.82 0.05
C LYS A 23 -3.54 -10.32 -0.28
N LEU A 24 -2.45 -9.69 0.12
CA LEU A 24 -2.20 -8.27 -0.16
C LEU A 24 -1.79 -8.10 -1.62
N PRO A 25 -2.24 -7.03 -2.30
CA PRO A 25 -1.76 -6.72 -3.63
C PRO A 25 -0.27 -6.36 -3.58
N GLN A 26 0.47 -6.74 -4.62
CA GLN A 26 1.91 -6.55 -4.70
C GLN A 26 2.32 -5.08 -4.49
N GLU A 27 1.54 -4.12 -5.01
CA GLU A 27 1.75 -2.67 -4.83
C GLU A 27 1.71 -2.20 -3.36
N THR A 28 1.15 -3.02 -2.46
CA THR A 28 1.10 -2.78 -1.02
C THR A 28 2.08 -3.66 -0.26
N LEU A 29 2.25 -4.91 -0.69
CA LEU A 29 3.12 -5.89 -0.03
C LEU A 29 4.60 -5.52 -0.17
N ASP A 30 5.05 -5.19 -1.38
CA ASP A 30 6.47 -4.92 -1.66
C ASP A 30 7.00 -3.72 -0.85
N PRO A 31 6.32 -2.55 -0.84
CA PRO A 31 6.75 -1.42 0.00
C PRO A 31 6.76 -1.75 1.49
N SER A 32 5.86 -2.65 1.92
CA SER A 32 5.78 -3.07 3.32
C SER A 32 6.94 -3.97 3.71
N LEU A 33 7.26 -4.98 2.91
CA LEU A 33 8.41 -5.85 3.11
C LEU A 33 9.72 -5.06 3.04
N ASP A 34 9.87 -4.18 2.06
CA ASP A 34 11.06 -3.33 1.93
C ASP A 34 11.26 -2.43 3.16
N LYS A 35 10.18 -1.87 3.72
CA LYS A 35 10.26 -1.08 4.96
C LYS A 35 10.75 -1.94 6.12
N LEU A 36 10.22 -3.16 6.28
CA LEU A 36 10.61 -4.08 7.35
C LEU A 36 12.09 -4.47 7.23
N VAL A 37 12.56 -4.74 6.02
CA VAL A 37 13.98 -5.03 5.73
C VAL A 37 14.87 -3.81 6.00
N LYS A 38 14.50 -2.62 5.52
CA LYS A 38 15.25 -1.38 5.77
C LYS A 38 15.31 -1.01 7.25
N SER A 39 14.24 -1.31 7.99
CA SER A 39 14.20 -1.15 9.44
C SER A 39 14.94 -2.24 10.20
N ARG A 40 15.57 -3.20 9.51
CA ARG A 40 16.27 -4.36 10.06
C ARG A 40 15.42 -5.27 10.94
N VAL A 41 14.10 -5.25 10.77
CA VAL A 41 13.17 -6.17 11.47
C VAL A 41 13.20 -7.54 10.78
N LEU A 42 13.22 -7.55 9.45
CA LEU A 42 13.37 -8.75 8.63
C LEU A 42 14.70 -8.71 7.87
N SER A 43 15.22 -9.90 7.57
CA SER A 43 16.33 -10.10 6.62
C SER A 43 15.78 -10.70 5.34
N ARG A 44 16.33 -10.28 4.19
CA ARG A 44 15.98 -10.82 2.87
C ARG A 44 17.16 -11.61 2.32
N GLN A 45 16.92 -12.85 1.92
CA GLN A 45 17.90 -13.71 1.27
C GLN A 45 17.37 -14.17 -0.08
N THR A 46 18.21 -14.04 -1.10
CA THR A 46 17.94 -14.63 -2.43
C THR A 46 18.67 -15.97 -2.51
N VAL A 47 17.94 -17.02 -2.87
CA VAL A 47 18.51 -18.35 -3.09
C VAL A 47 19.29 -18.30 -4.42
N PRO A 48 20.61 -18.57 -4.42
CA PRO A 48 21.46 -18.37 -5.60
C PRO A 48 21.04 -19.20 -6.83
N ASP A 49 20.51 -20.41 -6.60
CA ASP A 49 20.22 -21.37 -7.68
C ASP A 49 18.83 -21.18 -8.29
N THR A 50 17.82 -20.86 -7.47
CA THR A 50 16.44 -20.73 -7.93
C THR A 50 16.00 -19.28 -8.13
N GLY A 51 16.78 -18.31 -7.63
CA GLY A 51 16.39 -16.90 -7.58
C GLY A 51 15.27 -16.61 -6.58
N ASP A 52 14.82 -17.60 -5.80
CA ASP A 52 13.72 -17.43 -4.86
C ASP A 52 14.09 -16.48 -3.73
N VAL A 53 13.14 -15.63 -3.34
CA VAL A 53 13.32 -14.69 -2.23
C VAL A 53 12.68 -15.25 -0.96
N LYS A 54 13.48 -15.35 0.10
CA LYS A 54 13.04 -15.70 1.45
C LYS A 54 13.24 -14.54 2.41
N PHE A 55 12.32 -14.42 3.35
CA PHE A 55 12.38 -13.46 4.44
C PHE A 55 12.52 -14.20 5.77
N SER A 56 13.30 -13.64 6.68
CA SER A 56 13.50 -14.20 8.01
C SER A 56 13.45 -13.13 9.09
N ILE A 57 13.04 -13.48 10.32
CA ILE A 57 13.16 -12.58 11.47
C ILE A 57 14.63 -12.30 11.77
N ASN A 58 14.97 -11.02 11.99
CA ASN A 58 16.29 -10.62 12.45
C ASN A 58 16.37 -10.56 13.98
N TYR A 59 16.82 -11.65 14.62
CA TYR A 59 17.08 -11.68 16.07
C TYR A 59 18.24 -10.78 16.51
N GLY A 60 19.13 -10.39 15.58
CA GLY A 60 20.24 -9.48 15.82
C GLY A 60 19.87 -7.99 15.72
N PHE A 61 18.58 -7.66 15.85
CA PHE A 61 18.10 -6.30 15.69
C PHE A 61 18.69 -5.36 16.75
N LYS A 62 19.44 -4.35 16.28
CA LYS A 62 19.99 -3.26 17.09
C LYS A 62 19.42 -1.93 16.62
N SER A 63 18.76 -1.19 17.51
CA SER A 63 18.23 0.15 17.26
C SER A 63 18.56 1.07 18.42
N ASN A 64 19.00 2.29 18.12
CA ASN A 64 19.25 3.33 19.12
C ASN A 64 17.94 3.93 19.66
N LYS A 65 16.79 3.57 19.07
CA LYS A 65 15.46 4.02 19.47
C LYS A 65 14.62 2.82 19.92
N VAL A 66 14.00 2.94 21.08
CA VAL A 66 13.07 1.94 21.64
C VAL A 66 11.80 1.81 20.79
N LYS A 67 11.33 2.94 20.21
CA LYS A 67 10.14 2.98 19.35
C LYS A 67 10.53 3.26 17.91
N ASN A 68 10.38 2.25 17.04
CA ASN A 68 10.58 2.40 15.60
C ASN A 68 9.26 2.60 14.87
N ASN A 69 9.21 3.60 14.00
CA ASN A 69 8.05 3.83 13.15
C ASN A 69 8.08 2.90 11.93
N LEU A 70 7.29 1.84 12.02
CA LEU A 70 7.11 0.83 10.96
C LEU A 70 5.94 1.15 10.02
N ILE A 71 5.23 2.27 10.22
CA ILE A 71 4.11 2.65 9.36
C ILE A 71 4.65 2.94 7.96
N VAL A 72 4.05 2.32 6.95
CA VAL A 72 4.41 2.45 5.54
C VAL A 72 3.47 3.44 4.88
N THR A 73 3.98 4.61 4.48
CA THR A 73 3.21 5.54 3.66
C THR A 73 3.40 5.18 2.19
N ILE A 74 2.37 4.60 1.58
CA ILE A 74 2.39 4.22 0.17
C ILE A 74 2.14 5.49 -0.67
N LYS A 75 3.22 6.11 -1.20
CA LYS A 75 3.16 7.37 -1.96
C LYS A 75 2.25 7.28 -3.19
N SER A 76 2.16 6.11 -3.84
CA SER A 76 1.27 5.90 -4.99
C SER A 76 -0.20 5.99 -4.61
N LYS A 77 -0.58 5.54 -3.41
CA LYS A 77 -1.95 5.66 -2.89
C LYS A 77 -2.34 7.11 -2.70
N LYS A 78 -1.42 7.95 -2.19
CA LYS A 78 -1.60 9.40 -2.08
C LYS A 78 -1.82 10.08 -3.44
N ARG A 79 -1.10 9.65 -4.49
CA ARG A 79 -1.32 10.18 -5.85
C ARG A 79 -2.67 9.75 -6.43
N LYS A 80 -3.03 8.46 -6.29
CA LYS A 80 -4.33 7.93 -6.73
C LYS A 80 -5.48 8.66 -6.03
N GLU A 81 -5.34 8.95 -4.73
CA GLU A 81 -6.34 9.69 -3.94
C GLU A 81 -6.52 11.13 -4.42
N ILE A 82 -5.43 11.86 -4.65
CA ILE A 82 -5.47 13.23 -5.20
C ILE A 82 -6.13 13.25 -6.59
N GLU A 83 -5.75 12.31 -7.45
CA GLU A 83 -6.31 12.23 -8.82
C GLU A 83 -7.80 11.84 -8.80
N CYS A 84 -8.20 10.94 -7.91
CA CYS A 84 -9.60 10.57 -7.73
C CYS A 84 -10.43 11.76 -7.24
N GLY A 85 -9.94 12.49 -6.23
CA GLY A 85 -10.58 13.71 -5.74
C GLY A 85 -10.74 14.76 -6.83
N ARG A 86 -9.68 15.00 -7.62
CA ARG A 86 -9.70 15.94 -8.74
C ARG A 86 -10.75 15.58 -9.80
N LYS A 87 -10.93 14.28 -10.10
CA LYS A 87 -11.96 13.81 -11.03
C LYS A 87 -13.37 14.01 -10.49
N ALA A 88 -13.59 13.65 -9.22
CA ALA A 88 -14.89 13.83 -8.55
C ALA A 88 -15.31 15.31 -8.53
N ASP A 89 -14.38 16.22 -8.22
CA ASP A 89 -14.65 17.66 -8.23
C ASP A 89 -15.03 18.17 -9.63
N MET A 90 -14.33 17.70 -10.66
CA MET A 90 -14.59 18.08 -12.04
C MET A 90 -15.95 17.58 -12.51
N GLU A 91 -16.30 16.34 -12.18
CA GLU A 91 -17.60 15.75 -12.51
C GLU A 91 -18.74 16.46 -11.78
N HIS A 92 -18.54 16.79 -10.50
CA HIS A 92 -19.51 17.56 -9.71
C HIS A 92 -19.76 18.95 -10.33
N ARG A 93 -18.70 19.68 -10.72
CA ARG A 93 -18.85 20.97 -11.41
C ARG A 93 -19.59 20.82 -12.73
N ARG A 94 -19.31 19.78 -13.51
CA ARG A 94 -20.00 19.50 -14.78
C ARG A 94 -21.49 19.25 -14.57
N MET A 95 -21.84 18.43 -13.57
CA MET A 95 -23.24 18.17 -13.22
C MET A 95 -23.97 19.44 -12.79
N GLN A 96 -23.32 20.29 -11.98
CA GLN A 96 -23.89 21.59 -11.57
C GLN A 96 -24.17 22.50 -12.77
N THR A 97 -23.22 22.65 -13.70
CA THR A 97 -23.41 23.45 -14.92
C THR A 97 -24.59 22.92 -15.75
N GLN A 98 -24.68 21.60 -15.96
CA GLN A 98 -25.78 20.99 -16.71
C GLN A 98 -27.15 21.24 -16.07
N VAL A 99 -27.24 21.12 -14.74
CA VAL A 99 -28.48 21.40 -14.01
C VAL A 99 -28.89 22.86 -14.17
N MET A 100 -27.94 23.79 -14.07
CA MET A 100 -28.21 25.21 -14.27
C MET A 100 -28.69 25.52 -15.71
N GLU A 101 -28.06 24.93 -16.73
CA GLU A 101 -28.47 25.08 -18.13
C GLU A 101 -29.88 24.54 -18.40
N ASN A 102 -30.24 23.42 -17.76
CA ASN A 102 -31.58 22.86 -17.88
C ASN A 102 -32.62 23.79 -17.25
N LEU A 103 -32.32 24.37 -16.08
CA LEU A 103 -33.20 25.31 -15.40
C LEU A 103 -33.38 26.62 -16.19
N THR A 104 -32.31 27.17 -16.76
CA THR A 104 -32.40 28.37 -17.61
C THR A 104 -33.17 28.10 -18.91
N SER A 105 -32.98 26.92 -19.50
CA SER A 105 -33.74 26.49 -20.67
C SER A 105 -35.23 26.31 -20.38
N SER A 106 -35.59 25.84 -19.18
CA SER A 106 -36.98 25.74 -18.73
C SER A 106 -37.62 27.12 -18.47
N LEU A 107 -36.86 28.07 -17.90
CA LEU A 107 -37.35 29.43 -17.65
C LEU A 107 -37.57 30.23 -18.94
N ASN A 108 -36.75 30.01 -19.97
CA ASN A 108 -36.89 30.70 -21.27
C ASN A 108 -37.94 30.08 -22.21
N LYS A 109 -38.51 28.91 -21.86
CA LYS A 109 -39.52 28.20 -22.66
C LYS A 109 -40.96 28.36 -22.15
N GLY A 110 -41.16 29.06 -21.03
CA GLY A 110 -42.47 29.44 -20.48
C GLY A 110 -42.72 30.93 -20.65
#